data_AF-A0A960B797-F1
#
_entry.id   AF-A0A960B797-F1
#
_cell.length_a   1.000
_cell.length_b   1.000
_cell.length_c   1.000
_cell.angle_alpha   90.00
_cell.angle_beta   90.00
_cell.angle_gamma   90.00
#
_symmetry.space_group_name_H-M   'P 1'
#
loop_
_entity.id
_entity.type
_entity.pdbx_description
1 polymer ?
#
loop_
_entity_poly.entity_id
_entity_poly.type
_entity_poly.pdbx_seq_one_letter_code
_entity_poly.pdbx_strand_id
1 'polypeptide(L)'
;MNAEFDLFPPPPRPVHHTRNAVTALGLVGGAAAVGSIASDPDDRWYTELDKPAWQPPRETFPVAWSTLYATIAANAASVLNEFERQGNPEAAADFRRALARNMALNGAWSWLFFRNRNLLAS
;
A
#
# COMPACT_ATOMS: atom_id res chain seq x y z
N MET A 1 -31.12 -36.06 4.44
CA MET A 1 -30.42 -34.81 4.08
C MET A 1 -28.97 -35.13 3.76
N ASN A 2 -28.74 -35.48 2.48
CA ASN A 2 -27.57 -35.28 1.62
C ASN A 2 -26.16 -35.63 2.13
N ALA A 3 -25.85 -36.92 2.28
CA ALA A 3 -24.48 -37.41 2.41
C ALA A 3 -23.68 -37.38 1.07
N GLU A 4 -24.35 -37.20 -0.07
CA GLU A 4 -23.71 -37.13 -1.41
C GLU A 4 -22.94 -35.83 -1.65
N PHE A 5 -23.24 -34.73 -0.92
CA PHE A 5 -22.59 -33.44 -1.14
C PHE A 5 -21.18 -33.35 -0.53
N ASP A 6 -20.88 -34.17 0.48
CA ASP A 6 -19.55 -34.20 1.13
C ASP A 6 -18.54 -35.10 0.39
N LEU A 7 -19.02 -35.97 -0.50
CA LEU A 7 -18.17 -36.86 -1.31
C LEU A 7 -17.50 -36.13 -2.49
N PHE A 8 -18.02 -34.97 -2.86
CA PHE A 8 -17.46 -34.12 -3.92
C PHE A 8 -17.37 -32.69 -3.42
N PRO A 9 -16.26 -32.29 -2.76
CA PRO A 9 -16.07 -30.89 -2.38
C PRO A 9 -16.21 -30.02 -3.63
N PRO A 10 -16.85 -28.84 -3.54
CA PRO A 10 -16.99 -27.96 -4.68
C PRO A 10 -15.61 -27.68 -5.28
N PRO A 11 -15.48 -27.64 -6.62
CA PRO A 11 -14.20 -27.39 -7.25
C PRO A 11 -13.59 -26.09 -6.70
N PRO A 12 -12.26 -26.03 -6.53
CA PRO A 12 -11.60 -24.83 -6.03
C PRO A 12 -12.02 -23.63 -6.89
N ARG A 13 -12.44 -22.56 -6.20
CA ARG A 13 -12.84 -21.32 -6.89
C ARG A 13 -11.63 -20.74 -7.64
N PRO A 14 -11.82 -20.22 -8.86
CA PRO A 14 -10.73 -19.61 -9.61
C PRO A 14 -10.22 -18.38 -8.85
N VAL A 15 -8.91 -18.35 -8.59
CA VAL A 15 -8.23 -17.20 -8.00
C VAL A 15 -7.58 -16.38 -9.10
N HIS A 16 -7.87 -15.08 -9.14
CA HIS A 16 -7.40 -14.20 -10.20
C HIS A 16 -6.09 -13.51 -9.79
N HIS A 17 -5.03 -14.28 -9.64
CA HIS A 17 -3.72 -13.81 -9.16
C HIS A 17 -3.20 -12.56 -9.88
N THR A 18 -3.26 -12.55 -11.22
CA THR A 18 -2.79 -11.41 -12.04
C THR A 18 -3.60 -10.15 -11.77
N ARG A 19 -4.93 -10.26 -11.67
CA ARG A 19 -5.82 -9.12 -11.39
C ARG A 19 -5.56 -8.54 -9.99
N ASN A 20 -5.40 -9.41 -9.01
CA ASN A 20 -5.17 -9.01 -7.62
C ASN A 20 -3.78 -8.35 -7.46
N ALA A 21 -2.76 -8.89 -8.12
CA ALA A 21 -1.44 -8.28 -8.18
C ALA A 21 -1.48 -6.90 -8.85
N VAL A 22 -2.14 -6.76 -10.00
CA VAL A 22 -2.30 -5.46 -10.68
C VAL A 22 -3.05 -4.45 -9.81
N THR A 23 -4.09 -4.88 -9.10
CA THR A 23 -4.86 -4.00 -8.20
C THR A 23 -3.99 -3.51 -7.03
N ALA A 24 -3.25 -4.42 -6.40
CA ALA A 24 -2.36 -4.08 -5.29
C ALA A 24 -1.21 -3.15 -5.74
N LEU A 25 -0.56 -3.49 -6.86
CA LEU A 25 0.50 -2.68 -7.45
C LEU A 25 -0.01 -1.31 -7.91
N GLY A 26 -1.23 -1.22 -8.44
CA GLY A 26 -1.83 0.05 -8.84
C GLY A 26 -2.11 0.99 -7.66
N LEU A 27 -2.69 0.46 -6.58
CA LEU A 27 -2.96 1.24 -5.37
C LEU A 27 -1.68 1.72 -4.68
N VAL A 28 -0.69 0.84 -4.58
CA VAL A 28 0.60 1.13 -3.95
C VAL A 28 1.45 2.05 -4.84
N GLY A 29 1.50 1.77 -6.14
CA GLY A 29 2.22 2.59 -7.12
C GLY A 29 1.66 4.01 -7.21
N GLY A 30 0.34 4.17 -7.07
CA GLY A 30 -0.29 5.48 -6.96
C GLY A 30 0.18 6.27 -5.73
N ALA A 31 0.25 5.63 -4.55
CA ALA A 31 0.77 6.27 -3.34
C ALA A 31 2.26 6.63 -3.47
N ALA A 32 3.07 5.73 -4.03
CA ALA A 32 4.48 5.97 -4.28
C ALA A 32 4.72 7.14 -5.25
N ALA A 33 3.94 7.23 -6.34
CA ALA A 33 4.02 8.34 -7.28
C ALA A 33 3.65 9.68 -6.64
N VAL A 34 2.59 9.73 -5.83
CA VAL A 34 2.19 10.93 -5.09
C VAL A 34 3.27 11.35 -4.08
N GLY A 35 3.87 10.39 -3.36
CA GLY A 35 4.97 10.65 -2.43
C GLY A 35 6.23 11.18 -3.12
N SER A 36 6.59 10.61 -4.28
CA SER A 36 7.75 11.05 -5.06
C SER A 36 7.54 12.41 -5.72
N ILE A 37 6.32 12.73 -6.19
CA ILE A 37 6.00 14.05 -6.76
C ILE A 37 5.96 15.12 -5.66
N ALA A 38 5.56 14.76 -4.44
CA ALA A 38 5.52 15.69 -3.30
C ALA A 38 6.91 15.95 -2.68
N SER A 39 7.87 15.05 -2.90
CA SER A 39 9.22 15.14 -2.35
C SER A 39 10.17 15.74 -3.39
N ASP A 40 10.32 17.06 -3.41
CA ASP A 40 11.33 17.72 -4.25
C ASP A 40 12.72 17.60 -3.58
N PRO A 41 13.67 16.82 -4.14
CA PRO A 41 14.98 16.61 -3.52
C PRO A 41 15.86 17.86 -3.50
N ASP A 42 15.53 18.87 -4.32
CA ASP A 42 16.30 20.11 -4.50
C ASP A 42 15.76 21.30 -3.69
N ASP A 43 14.78 21.10 -2.80
CA ASP A 43 14.27 22.20 -1.97
C ASP A 43 15.36 22.68 -0.99
N ARG A 44 15.94 23.85 -1.29
CA ARG A 44 16.95 24.57 -0.48
C ARG A 44 16.53 24.64 1.00
N TRP A 45 15.23 24.74 1.25
CA TRP A 45 14.63 24.75 2.58
C TRP A 45 14.94 23.49 3.42
N TYR A 46 14.98 22.30 2.81
CA TYR A 46 15.28 21.04 3.51
C TYR A 46 16.78 20.81 3.74
N THR A 47 17.64 21.65 3.15
CA THR A 47 19.10 21.57 3.29
C THR A 47 19.61 22.57 4.32
N GLU A 48 18.89 23.66 4.54
CA GLU A 48 19.17 24.68 5.56
C GLU A 48 18.59 24.35 6.95
N LEU A 49 17.77 23.29 7.07
CA LEU A 49 17.27 22.82 8.36
C LEU A 49 18.41 22.25 9.21
N ASP A 50 18.51 22.69 10.46
CA ASP A 50 19.48 22.20 11.44
C ASP A 50 19.10 20.77 11.85
N LYS A 51 19.74 19.79 11.19
CA LYS A 51 19.38 18.38 11.32
C LYS A 51 20.08 17.76 12.52
N PRO A 52 19.37 17.00 13.36
CA PRO A 52 20.01 16.23 14.41
C PRO A 52 21.02 15.24 13.82
N ALA A 53 22.15 15.02 14.51
CA ALA A 53 23.21 14.10 14.06
C ALA A 53 22.75 12.64 13.87
N TRP A 54 21.57 12.26 14.36
CA TRP A 54 20.98 10.93 14.21
C TRP A 54 20.10 10.77 12.96
N GLN A 55 19.91 11.80 12.14
CA GLN A 55 19.07 11.69 10.95
C GLN A 55 19.73 10.75 9.91
N PRO A 56 19.02 9.71 9.43
CA PRO A 56 19.56 8.83 8.41
C PRO A 56 19.81 9.59 7.08
N PRO A 57 20.77 9.13 6.25
CA PRO A 57 21.07 9.74 4.95
C PRO A 57 19.84 9.87 4.06
N ARG A 58 19.78 10.92 3.22
CA ARG A 58 18.63 11.24 2.37
C ARG A 58 18.25 10.08 1.44
N GLU A 59 19.20 9.29 0.98
CA GLU A 59 18.97 8.13 0.10
C GLU A 59 18.27 6.97 0.82
N THR A 60 18.35 6.92 2.15
CA THR A 60 17.72 5.86 2.96
C THR A 60 16.19 5.94 2.90
N PHE A 61 15.64 7.16 2.74
CA PHE A 61 14.20 7.38 2.67
C PHE A 61 13.55 6.70 1.45
N PRO A 62 14.00 6.96 0.20
CA PRO A 62 13.48 6.24 -0.98
C PRO A 62 13.61 4.72 -0.88
N VAL A 63 14.70 4.21 -0.32
CA VAL A 63 14.93 2.76 -0.16
C VAL A 63 13.92 2.17 0.83
N ALA A 64 13.79 2.75 2.03
CA ALA A 64 12.85 2.28 3.03
C ALA A 64 11.41 2.30 2.52
N TRP A 65 11.00 3.39 1.87
CA TRP A 65 9.66 3.50 1.28
C TRP A 65 9.41 2.49 0.17
N SER A 66 10.39 2.25 -0.70
CA SER A 66 10.28 1.24 -1.76
C SER A 66 10.10 -0.16 -1.18
N THR A 67 10.87 -0.52 -0.15
CA THR A 67 10.74 -1.82 0.53
C THR A 67 9.37 -1.95 1.21
N LEU A 68 8.89 -0.91 1.88
CA LEU A 68 7.58 -0.91 2.52
C LEU A 68 6.45 -1.11 1.49
N TYR A 69 6.46 -0.33 0.41
CA TYR A 69 5.48 -0.42 -0.66
C TYR A 69 5.49 -1.78 -1.36
N ALA A 70 6.66 -2.31 -1.69
CA ALA A 70 6.79 -3.65 -2.26
C ALA A 70 6.17 -4.72 -1.34
N THR A 71 6.46 -4.62 -0.03
CA THR A 71 5.95 -5.56 0.96
C THR A 71 4.42 -5.44 1.10
N ILE A 72 3.87 -4.22 1.11
CA ILE A 72 2.42 -3.98 1.17
C ILE A 72 1.74 -4.57 -0.07
N ALA A 73 2.29 -4.35 -1.27
CA ALA A 73 1.73 -4.87 -2.51
C ALA A 73 1.69 -6.41 -2.52
N ALA A 74 2.78 -7.06 -2.10
CA ALA A 74 2.86 -8.52 -2.01
C ALA A 74 1.84 -9.08 -1.01
N ASN A 75 1.74 -8.50 0.19
CA ASN A 75 0.79 -8.95 1.20
C ASN A 75 -0.66 -8.71 0.78
N ALA A 76 -0.97 -7.55 0.18
CA ALA A 76 -2.29 -7.23 -0.30
C ALA A 76 -2.76 -8.20 -1.40
N ALA A 77 -1.87 -8.56 -2.34
CA ALA A 77 -2.17 -9.55 -3.36
C ALA A 77 -2.46 -10.93 -2.74
N SER A 78 -1.66 -11.36 -1.76
CA SER A 78 -1.87 -12.63 -1.03
C SER A 78 -3.19 -12.67 -0.28
N VAL A 79 -3.55 -11.59 0.43
CA VAL A 79 -4.81 -11.50 1.18
C VAL A 79 -6.03 -11.52 0.23
N LEU A 80 -5.96 -10.80 -0.90
CA LEU A 80 -7.03 -10.84 -1.89
C LEU A 80 -7.21 -12.21 -2.53
N ASN A 81 -6.10 -12.90 -2.83
CA ASN A 81 -6.13 -14.27 -3.33
C ASN A 81 -6.79 -15.23 -2.31
N GLU A 82 -6.50 -15.04 -1.03
CA GLU A 82 -7.06 -15.86 0.05
C GLU A 82 -8.57 -15.62 0.22
N PHE A 83 -9.04 -14.38 0.17
CA PHE A 83 -10.48 -14.11 0.21
C PHE A 83 -11.23 -14.66 -1.01
N GLU A 84 -10.62 -14.66 -2.20
CA GLU A 84 -11.19 -15.32 -3.38
C GLU A 84 -11.24 -16.85 -3.22
N ARG A 85 -10.20 -17.46 -2.64
CA ARG A 85 -10.15 -18.90 -2.33
C ARG A 85 -11.26 -19.30 -1.36
N GLN A 86 -11.50 -18.49 -0.32
CA GLN A 86 -12.61 -18.66 0.62
C GLN A 86 -13.97 -18.31 0.00
N GLY A 87 -13.96 -17.66 -1.18
CA GLY A 87 -15.10 -17.06 -1.87
C GLY A 87 -15.92 -16.14 -0.96
N ASN A 88 -15.21 -15.26 -0.26
CA ASN A 88 -15.79 -14.16 0.48
C ASN A 88 -15.53 -12.83 -0.27
N PRO A 89 -16.35 -12.52 -1.31
CA PRO A 89 -16.15 -11.32 -2.12
C PRO A 89 -16.37 -10.03 -1.34
N GLU A 90 -17.19 -10.07 -0.27
CA GLU A 90 -17.45 -8.93 0.60
C GLU A 90 -16.20 -8.57 1.41
N ALA A 91 -15.55 -9.55 2.04
CA ALA A 91 -14.29 -9.34 2.75
C ALA A 91 -13.18 -8.83 1.82
N ALA A 92 -13.11 -9.34 0.58
CA ALA A 92 -12.17 -8.83 -0.42
C ALA A 92 -12.45 -7.36 -0.78
N ALA A 93 -13.73 -6.97 -0.92
CA ALA A 93 -14.12 -5.59 -1.22
C ALA A 93 -13.80 -4.65 -0.05
N ASP A 94 -14.09 -5.06 1.18
CA ASP A 94 -13.79 -4.27 2.38
C ASP A 94 -12.30 -4.09 2.60
N PHE A 95 -11.51 -5.14 2.36
CA PHE A 95 -10.05 -5.05 2.40
C PHE A 95 -9.52 -4.07 1.32
N ARG A 96 -10.02 -4.12 0.08
CA ARG A 96 -9.63 -3.15 -0.96
C ARG A 96 -9.96 -1.71 -0.54
N ARG A 97 -11.14 -1.48 0.05
CA ARG A 97 -11.54 -0.15 0.55
C ARG A 97 -10.65 0.32 1.69
N ALA A 98 -10.29 -0.56 2.62
CA ALA A 98 -9.37 -0.26 3.71
C ALA A 98 -7.97 0.10 3.19
N LEU A 99 -7.43 -0.70 2.26
CA LEU A 99 -6.15 -0.45 1.62
C LEU A 99 -6.16 0.87 0.84
N ALA A 100 -7.21 1.15 0.08
CA ALA A 100 -7.35 2.41 -0.64
C ALA A 100 -7.39 3.63 0.29
N ARG A 101 -8.14 3.55 1.42
CA ARG A 101 -8.14 4.62 2.44
C ARG A 101 -6.76 4.79 3.06
N ASN A 102 -6.07 3.70 3.39
CA ASN A 102 -4.73 3.75 3.97
C ASN A 102 -3.74 4.43 3.02
N MET A 103 -3.74 4.07 1.74
CA MET A 103 -2.90 4.69 0.72
C MET A 103 -3.27 6.17 0.46
N ALA A 104 -4.56 6.50 0.47
CA ALA A 104 -5.01 7.89 0.32
C ALA A 104 -4.55 8.77 1.49
N LEU A 105 -4.67 8.27 2.72
CA LEU A 105 -4.17 8.97 3.92
C LEU A 105 -2.64 9.11 3.88
N ASN A 106 -1.93 8.06 3.44
CA ASN A 106 -0.48 8.08 3.29
C ASN A 106 0.00 9.13 2.26
N GLY A 107 -0.67 9.22 1.10
CA GLY A 107 -0.40 10.26 0.10
C GLY A 107 -0.78 11.66 0.60
N ALA A 108 -1.94 11.80 1.24
CA ALA A 108 -2.41 13.07 1.79
C ALA A 108 -1.48 13.61 2.89
N TRP A 109 -0.88 12.74 3.70
CA TRP A 109 0.15 13.11 4.66
C TRP A 109 1.36 13.75 4.00
N SER A 110 1.90 13.09 2.97
CA SER A 110 3.05 13.61 2.21
C SER A 110 2.71 14.98 1.61
N TRP A 111 1.51 15.12 1.03
CA TRP A 111 1.06 16.40 0.49
C TRP A 111 0.91 17.48 1.57
N LEU A 112 0.31 17.19 2.73
CA LEU A 112 0.16 18.14 3.82
C LEU A 112 1.52 18.56 4.41
N PHE A 113 2.45 17.64 4.61
CA PHE A 113 3.77 17.93 5.18
C PHE A 113 4.61 18.82 4.25
N PHE A 114 4.71 18.46 2.96
CA PHE A 114 5.54 19.19 2.00
C PHE A 114 4.86 20.46 1.45
N ARG A 115 3.53 20.51 1.33
CA ARG A 115 2.80 21.70 0.86
C ARG A 115 2.55 22.75 1.94
N ASN A 116 2.26 22.34 3.19
CA ASN A 116 2.00 23.29 4.28
C ASN A 116 3.23 23.62 5.14
N ARG A 117 4.40 23.00 4.91
CA ARG A 117 5.64 23.21 5.70
C ARG A 117 5.40 23.19 7.22
N ASN A 118 4.48 22.35 7.68
CA ASN A 118 4.02 22.36 9.06
C ASN A 118 4.72 21.24 9.86
N LEU A 119 5.72 21.62 10.64
CA LEU A 119 6.55 20.74 11.46
C LEU A 119 5.78 20.07 12.62
N LEU A 120 4.55 20.50 12.91
CA LEU A 120 3.72 19.95 14.00
C LEU A 120 3.06 18.60 13.67
N ALA A 121 3.19 18.15 12.42
CA ALA A 121 2.70 16.84 12.02
C ALA A 121 3.72 15.72 12.37
N SER A 122 4.98 16.05 12.61
CA SER A 122 6.04 15.07 12.96
C SER A 122 6.24 14.88 14.46
#